data_AF-A0A240UUD8-F1
#
_entry.id   AF-A0A240UUD8-F1
#
_cell.length_a   1.000
_cell.length_b   1.000
_cell.length_c   1.000
_cell.angle_alpha   90.00
_cell.angle_beta   90.00
_cell.angle_gamma   90.00
#
_symmetry.space_group_name_H-M   'P 1'
#
loop_
_entity.id
_entity.type
_entity.pdbx_description
1 polymer ?
#
loop_
_entity_poly.entity_id
_entity_poly.type
_entity_poly.pdbx_seq_one_letter_code
_entity_poly.pdbx_strand_id
1 'polypeptide(L)'
;MDTPATGNTRASKASQGNLIASAGRVDDFELTDEERHEIEHEMGHYENPRAASIGALKTVQKRRGWVSDGAIIAISDVLGIPSSDVEGVATFYSLIFRQPVGRHVILVCDSSSCFLTGHDELRDAISDELGIGLGQTTGDDRFTMLPVCCLGACDRGPALMINEDLHGPVEPGDVSALLERYT
;
A
#
# COMPACT_ATOMS: atom_id res chain seq x y z
N MET A 1 12.41 -32.45 -59.30
CA MET A 1 11.13 -32.00 -58.71
C MET A 1 10.59 -33.17 -57.93
N ASP A 2 10.10 -32.91 -56.73
CA ASP A 2 9.51 -33.85 -55.75
C ASP A 2 10.49 -34.60 -54.83
N THR A 3 10.95 -33.90 -53.79
CA THR A 3 11.40 -34.52 -52.53
C THR A 3 10.22 -34.55 -51.55
N PRO A 4 9.86 -35.70 -50.96
CA PRO A 4 8.72 -35.80 -50.05
C PRO A 4 9.05 -35.28 -48.65
N ALA A 5 8.02 -34.65 -48.05
CA ALA A 5 8.03 -34.11 -46.71
C ALA A 5 8.33 -35.18 -45.65
N THR A 6 9.42 -35.00 -44.91
CA THR A 6 9.71 -35.79 -43.71
C THR A 6 9.03 -35.13 -42.52
N GLY A 7 7.97 -35.78 -42.02
CA GLY A 7 7.31 -35.43 -40.77
C GLY A 7 8.26 -35.59 -39.58
N ASN A 8 8.35 -34.56 -38.75
CA ASN A 8 9.07 -34.61 -37.49
C ASN A 8 8.06 -34.50 -36.34
N THR A 9 7.77 -35.65 -35.74
CA THR A 9 6.98 -35.81 -34.52
C THR A 9 7.77 -35.24 -33.34
N ARG A 10 7.51 -33.98 -32.97
CA ARG A 10 8.06 -33.39 -31.74
C ARG A 10 7.35 -34.02 -30.52
N ALA A 11 8.11 -34.83 -29.79
CA ALA A 11 7.78 -35.29 -28.47
C ALA A 11 7.49 -34.11 -27.54
N SER A 12 6.27 -34.11 -26.98
CA SER A 12 5.85 -33.25 -25.88
C SER A 12 6.71 -33.57 -24.64
N LYS A 13 7.56 -32.62 -24.25
CA LYS A 13 8.11 -32.58 -22.88
C LYS A 13 7.32 -31.52 -22.13
N ALA A 14 6.42 -31.99 -21.29
CA ALA A 14 5.68 -31.19 -20.32
C ALA A 14 6.66 -30.43 -19.43
N SER A 15 6.70 -29.11 -19.54
CA SER A 15 7.30 -28.22 -18.55
C SER A 15 6.32 -28.13 -17.39
N GLN A 16 6.52 -28.95 -16.35
CA GLN A 16 5.92 -28.69 -15.05
C GLN A 16 6.66 -27.49 -14.42
N GLY A 17 6.20 -26.29 -14.78
CA GLY A 17 6.39 -25.12 -13.95
C GLY A 17 5.27 -25.10 -12.93
N ASN A 18 5.60 -25.24 -11.64
CA ASN A 18 4.72 -24.78 -10.58
C ASN A 18 5.59 -24.22 -9.44
N LEU A 19 5.92 -22.94 -9.55
CA LEU A 19 6.51 -22.13 -8.50
C LEU A 19 5.63 -20.88 -8.37
N ILE A 20 4.37 -21.06 -7.97
CA ILE A 20 3.52 -19.96 -7.52
C ILE A 20 2.61 -20.48 -6.41
N ALA A 21 3.12 -20.39 -5.19
CA ALA A 21 2.41 -20.32 -3.91
C ALA A 21 3.43 -20.65 -2.83
N SER A 22 4.22 -19.65 -2.42
CA SER A 22 4.77 -19.70 -1.07
C SER A 22 3.57 -19.67 -0.13
N ALA A 23 3.21 -20.83 0.39
CA ALA A 23 2.28 -21.01 1.48
C ALA A 23 2.84 -20.30 2.73
N GLY A 24 2.63 -18.98 2.81
CA GLY A 24 2.62 -18.29 4.09
C GLY A 24 1.48 -18.87 4.89
N ARG A 25 1.75 -19.29 6.12
CA ARG A 25 0.71 -19.71 7.06
C ARG A 25 -0.30 -18.57 7.12
N VAL A 26 -1.58 -18.88 6.95
CA VAL A 26 -2.66 -17.93 7.26
C VAL A 26 -2.44 -17.55 8.72
N ASP A 27 -2.02 -16.30 8.95
CA ASP A 27 -1.91 -15.77 10.30
C ASP A 27 -3.26 -15.97 10.99
N ASP A 28 -3.25 -16.40 12.25
CA ASP A 28 -4.45 -16.53 13.10
C ASP A 28 -4.96 -15.10 13.39
N PHE A 29 -5.57 -14.48 12.38
CA PHE A 29 -5.99 -13.10 12.39
C PHE A 29 -7.47 -13.06 12.74
N GLU A 30 -7.76 -12.42 13.87
CA GLU A 30 -9.11 -12.19 14.35
C GLU A 30 -9.35 -10.69 14.47
N LEU A 31 -10.48 -10.25 13.92
CA LEU A 31 -10.97 -8.87 14.09
C LEU A 31 -11.38 -8.67 15.54
N THR A 32 -11.01 -7.52 16.11
CA THR A 32 -11.57 -7.12 17.41
C THR A 32 -13.07 -6.82 17.28
N ASP A 33 -13.79 -6.87 18.39
CA ASP A 33 -15.22 -6.49 18.41
C ASP A 33 -15.44 -5.06 17.90
N GLU A 34 -14.50 -4.15 18.20
CA GLU A 34 -14.54 -2.77 17.69
C GLU A 34 -14.33 -2.70 16.17
N GLU A 35 -13.36 -3.43 15.63
CA GLU A 35 -13.12 -3.51 14.18
C GLU A 35 -14.33 -4.07 13.46
N ARG A 36 -14.90 -5.17 13.98
CA ARG A 36 -16.10 -5.80 13.43
C ARG A 36 -17.29 -4.84 13.44
N HIS A 37 -17.54 -4.18 14.56
CA HIS A 37 -18.66 -3.25 14.69
C HIS A 37 -18.57 -2.07 13.71
N GLU A 38 -17.37 -1.51 13.53
CA GLU A 38 -17.16 -0.40 12.58
C GLU A 38 -17.35 -0.86 11.13
N ILE A 39 -16.86 -2.06 10.78
CA ILE A 39 -17.08 -2.66 9.45
C ILE A 39 -18.59 -2.88 9.20
N GLU A 40 -19.31 -3.46 10.16
CA GLU A 40 -20.76 -3.69 10.05
C GLU A 40 -21.54 -2.37 9.93
N HIS A 41 -21.13 -1.33 10.66
CA HIS A 41 -21.69 0.01 10.53
C HIS A 41 -21.44 0.62 9.14
N GLU A 42 -20.22 0.48 8.59
CA GLU A 42 -19.91 0.92 7.23
C GLU A 42 -20.72 0.17 6.18
N MET A 43 -20.91 -1.14 6.33
CA MET A 43 -21.77 -1.94 5.45
C MET A 43 -23.19 -1.36 5.33
N GLY A 44 -23.74 -0.84 6.43
CA GLY A 44 -25.08 -0.22 6.47
C GLY A 44 -25.24 1.00 5.54
N HIS A 45 -24.16 1.62 5.09
CA HIS A 45 -24.20 2.76 4.17
C HIS A 45 -24.35 2.36 2.70
N TYR A 46 -24.22 1.07 2.37
CA TYR A 46 -24.16 0.59 0.99
C TYR A 46 -25.18 -0.51 0.74
N GLU A 47 -25.85 -0.47 -0.42
CA GLU A 47 -26.71 -1.57 -0.87
C GLU A 47 -25.92 -2.82 -1.27
N ASN A 48 -24.67 -2.63 -1.71
CA ASN A 48 -23.77 -3.71 -2.13
C ASN A 48 -22.61 -3.85 -1.13
N PRO A 49 -22.45 -5.00 -0.46
CA PRO A 49 -21.35 -5.24 0.49
C PRO A 49 -19.95 -5.07 -0.11
N ARG A 50 -19.79 -5.31 -1.43
CA ARG A 50 -18.51 -5.07 -2.12
C ARG A 50 -18.07 -3.61 -2.07
N ALA A 51 -19.02 -2.67 -2.01
CA ALA A 51 -18.69 -1.26 -1.91
C ALA A 51 -18.10 -0.89 -0.53
N ALA A 52 -18.44 -1.66 0.51
CA ALA A 52 -17.91 -1.48 1.85
C ALA A 52 -16.48 -2.02 2.02
N SER A 53 -15.95 -2.78 1.06
CA SER A 53 -14.61 -3.40 1.15
C SER A 53 -13.50 -2.38 1.41
N ILE A 54 -13.55 -1.22 0.76
CA ILE A 54 -12.52 -0.19 0.93
C ILE A 54 -12.56 0.43 2.35
N GLY A 55 -13.76 0.64 2.90
CA GLY A 55 -13.91 1.13 4.27
C GLY A 55 -13.40 0.10 5.27
N ALA A 56 -13.79 -1.16 5.08
CA ALA A 56 -13.36 -2.25 5.96
C ALA A 56 -11.83 -2.41 6.00
N LEU A 57 -11.19 -2.34 4.83
CA LEU A 57 -9.73 -2.36 4.72
C LEU A 57 -9.08 -1.18 5.44
N LYS A 58 -9.62 0.04 5.28
CA LYS A 58 -9.14 1.24 5.97
C LYS A 58 -9.31 1.14 7.48
N THR A 59 -10.41 0.57 7.95
CA THR A 59 -10.72 0.34 9.37
C THR A 59 -9.67 -0.55 10.03
N VAL A 60 -9.30 -1.65 9.37
CA VAL A 60 -8.21 -2.53 9.85
C VAL A 60 -6.87 -1.82 9.78
N GLN A 61 -6.54 -1.19 8.65
CA GLN A 61 -5.26 -0.49 8.48
C GLN A 61 -5.06 0.62 9.51
N LYS A 62 -6.10 1.37 9.86
CA LYS A 62 -6.03 2.44 10.86
C LYS A 62 -5.60 1.94 12.24
N ARG A 63 -5.98 0.71 12.62
CA ARG A 63 -5.65 0.12 13.92
C ARG A 63 -4.40 -0.74 13.90
N ARG A 64 -4.11 -1.39 12.78
CA ARG A 64 -3.02 -2.37 12.65
C ARG A 64 -1.82 -1.85 11.85
N GLY A 65 -1.93 -0.66 11.26
CA GLY A 65 -0.92 -0.02 10.40
C GLY A 65 -0.95 -0.51 8.95
N TRP A 66 -1.27 -1.79 8.73
CA TRP A 66 -1.32 -2.43 7.41
C TRP A 66 -2.35 -3.56 7.40
N VAL A 67 -2.65 -4.09 6.21
CA VAL A 67 -3.61 -5.18 6.01
C VAL A 67 -2.82 -6.45 5.68
N SER A 68 -2.96 -7.51 6.50
CA SER A 68 -2.37 -8.84 6.28
C SER A 68 -3.30 -9.77 5.50
N ASP A 69 -2.82 -10.93 5.05
CA ASP A 69 -3.65 -11.92 4.34
C ASP A 69 -4.78 -12.46 5.21
N GLY A 70 -4.52 -12.66 6.51
CA GLY A 70 -5.55 -13.04 7.48
C GLY A 70 -6.65 -11.98 7.61
N ALA A 71 -6.30 -10.70 7.55
CA ALA A 71 -7.28 -9.60 7.59
C ALA A 71 -8.23 -9.63 6.39
N ILE A 72 -7.73 -9.98 5.20
CA ILE A 72 -8.56 -10.12 3.99
C ILE A 72 -9.63 -11.20 4.20
N ILE A 73 -9.25 -12.33 4.76
CA ILE A 73 -10.16 -13.44 5.03
C ILE A 73 -11.21 -13.00 6.07
N ALA A 74 -10.78 -12.43 7.20
CA ALA A 74 -11.70 -11.99 8.25
C ALA A 74 -12.68 -10.91 7.77
N ILE A 75 -12.22 -9.94 6.97
CA ILE A 75 -13.09 -8.94 6.34
C ILE A 75 -14.08 -9.61 5.37
N SER A 76 -13.61 -10.58 4.57
CA SER A 76 -14.47 -11.28 3.61
C SER A 76 -15.61 -12.03 4.29
N ASP A 77 -15.35 -12.62 5.46
CA ASP A 77 -16.36 -13.31 6.27
C ASP A 77 -17.41 -12.35 6.84
N VAL A 78 -17.00 -11.15 7.28
CA VAL A 78 -17.93 -10.11 7.76
C VAL A 78 -18.80 -9.56 6.63
N LEU A 79 -18.18 -9.26 5.48
CA LEU A 79 -18.87 -8.68 4.33
C LEU A 79 -19.74 -9.71 3.58
N GLY A 80 -19.51 -11.01 3.79
CA GLY A 80 -20.22 -12.08 3.09
C GLY A 80 -19.89 -12.16 1.59
N ILE A 81 -18.67 -11.80 1.19
CA ILE A 81 -18.21 -11.81 -0.20
C ILE A 81 -16.94 -12.66 -0.37
N PRO A 82 -16.61 -13.14 -1.58
CA PRO A 82 -15.35 -13.84 -1.84
C PRO A 82 -14.12 -13.05 -1.41
N SER A 83 -13.16 -13.70 -0.75
CA SER A 83 -11.88 -13.08 -0.36
C SER A 83 -11.10 -12.51 -1.55
N SER A 84 -11.25 -13.10 -2.75
CA SER A 84 -10.66 -12.58 -3.98
C SER A 84 -11.17 -11.18 -4.36
N ASP A 85 -12.43 -10.86 -4.03
CA ASP A 85 -12.98 -9.53 -4.30
C ASP A 85 -12.36 -8.49 -3.35
N VAL A 86 -12.18 -8.85 -2.08
CA VAL A 86 -11.51 -8.00 -1.08
C VAL A 86 -10.04 -7.80 -1.45
N GLU A 87 -9.34 -8.87 -1.82
CA GLU A 87 -7.94 -8.83 -2.28
C GLU A 87 -7.78 -7.94 -3.53
N GLY A 88 -8.73 -8.04 -4.46
CA GLY A 88 -8.75 -7.19 -5.65
C GLY A 88 -8.81 -5.70 -5.30
N VAL A 89 -9.65 -5.31 -4.33
CA VAL A 89 -9.70 -3.93 -3.83
C VAL A 89 -8.40 -3.55 -3.12
N ALA A 90 -7.89 -4.44 -2.25
CA ALA A 90 -6.72 -4.17 -1.43
C ALA A 90 -5.44 -3.98 -2.26
N THR A 91 -5.35 -4.60 -3.43
CA THR A 91 -4.22 -4.45 -4.36
C THR A 91 -4.42 -3.35 -5.42
N PHE A 92 -5.66 -2.92 -5.65
CA PHE A 92 -5.98 -1.87 -6.61
C PHE A 92 -5.66 -0.46 -6.08
N TYR A 93 -5.92 -0.21 -4.79
CA TYR A 93 -5.68 1.08 -4.16
C TYR A 93 -4.28 1.16 -3.55
N SER A 94 -3.45 2.07 -4.03
CA SER A 94 -2.05 2.23 -3.60
C SER A 94 -1.86 2.64 -2.14
N LEU A 95 -2.88 3.22 -1.50
CA LEU A 95 -2.86 3.64 -0.09
C LEU A 95 -3.43 2.58 0.86
N ILE A 96 -3.68 1.36 0.36
CA ILE A 96 -3.90 0.18 1.20
C ILE A 96 -2.57 -0.56 1.29
N PHE A 97 -1.96 -0.54 2.48
CA PHE A 97 -0.65 -1.10 2.72
C PHE A 97 -0.77 -2.60 2.95
N ARG A 98 -0.22 -3.38 2.00
CA ARG A 98 -0.18 -4.86 2.06
C ARG A 98 1.12 -5.40 2.64
N GLN A 99 1.95 -4.53 3.21
CA GLN A 99 3.19 -4.85 3.91
C GLN A 99 3.28 -4.02 5.18
N PRO A 100 3.99 -4.48 6.23
CA PRO A 100 4.21 -3.70 7.44
C PRO A 100 4.83 -2.33 7.13
N VAL A 101 4.24 -1.28 7.69
CA VAL A 101 4.74 0.10 7.66
C VAL A 101 5.04 0.57 9.08
N GLY A 102 5.89 1.58 9.21
CA GLY A 102 6.18 2.23 10.48
C GLY A 102 4.98 2.96 11.05
N ARG A 103 5.12 3.46 12.28
CA ARG A 103 4.07 4.19 13.00
C ARG A 103 3.57 5.43 12.25
N HIS A 104 4.42 6.01 11.41
CA HIS A 104 4.10 7.16 10.58
C HIS A 104 4.50 6.94 9.13
N VAL A 105 3.59 7.24 8.21
CA VAL A 105 3.84 7.13 6.77
C VAL A 105 4.03 8.51 6.18
N ILE A 106 5.18 8.73 5.55
CA ILE A 106 5.54 9.95 4.84
C ILE A 106 5.24 9.71 3.35
N LEU A 107 4.24 10.39 2.82
CA LEU A 107 3.91 10.40 1.40
C LEU A 107 4.55 11.63 0.74
N VAL A 108 5.57 11.42 -0.09
CA VAL A 108 6.27 12.50 -0.80
C VAL A 108 5.67 12.68 -2.18
N CYS A 109 5.16 13.88 -2.48
CA CYS A 109 4.53 14.17 -3.77
C CYS A 109 5.56 14.22 -4.90
N ASP A 110 5.43 13.34 -5.89
CA ASP A 110 6.28 13.28 -7.10
C ASP A 110 5.54 13.76 -8.36
N SER A 111 4.52 14.59 -8.19
CA SER A 111 3.86 15.26 -9.31
C SER A 111 4.82 16.20 -10.04
N SER A 112 4.54 16.47 -11.32
CA SER A 112 5.32 17.42 -12.12
C SER A 112 5.44 18.80 -11.47
N SER A 113 4.42 19.27 -10.74
CA SER A 113 4.48 20.54 -10.02
C SER A 113 5.52 20.50 -8.89
N CYS A 114 5.55 19.43 -8.09
CA CYS A 114 6.54 19.31 -7.00
C CYS A 114 7.96 19.11 -7.56
N PHE A 115 8.11 18.39 -8.68
CA PHE A 115 9.40 18.27 -9.37
C PHE A 115 9.99 19.61 -9.77
N LEU A 116 9.16 20.56 -10.20
CA LEU A 116 9.62 21.90 -10.59
C LEU A 116 9.98 22.80 -9.40
N THR A 117 9.50 22.47 -8.20
CA THR A 117 9.67 23.30 -6.99
C THR A 117 10.66 22.73 -5.98
N GLY A 118 11.36 21.63 -6.29
CA GLY A 118 12.40 21.07 -5.42
C GLY A 118 12.06 19.71 -4.79
N HIS A 119 11.36 18.83 -5.53
CA HIS A 119 11.06 17.46 -5.07
C HIS A 119 12.33 16.67 -4.72
N ASP A 120 13.34 16.70 -5.59
CA ASP A 120 14.55 15.89 -5.42
C ASP A 120 15.30 16.32 -4.15
N GLU A 121 15.43 17.62 -3.91
CA GLU A 121 16.08 18.19 -2.73
C GLU A 121 15.33 17.82 -1.44
N LEU A 122 14.00 17.87 -1.46
CA LEU A 122 13.17 17.46 -0.32
C LEU A 122 13.28 15.94 -0.07
N ARG A 123 13.22 15.12 -1.11
CA ARG A 123 13.38 13.67 -1.03
C ARG A 123 14.73 13.30 -0.42
N ASP A 124 15.80 13.92 -0.91
CA ASP A 124 17.16 13.63 -0.47
C ASP A 124 17.36 14.07 0.98
N ALA A 125 16.84 15.23 1.37
CA ALA A 125 16.90 15.69 2.77
C ALA A 125 16.18 14.74 3.74
N ILE A 126 14.99 14.22 3.37
CA ILE A 126 14.29 13.21 4.18
C ILE A 126 15.09 11.90 4.24
N SER A 127 15.67 11.49 3.10
CA SER A 127 16.45 10.26 3.01
C SER A 127 17.72 10.31 3.85
N ASP A 128 18.41 11.45 3.85
CA ASP A 128 19.63 11.70 4.62
C ASP A 128 19.34 11.77 6.13
N GLU A 129 18.24 12.42 6.52
CA GLU A 129 17.82 12.54 7.93
C GLU A 129 17.41 11.19 8.53
N LEU A 130 16.66 10.38 7.77
CA LEU A 130 16.13 9.10 8.25
C LEU A 130 17.03 7.89 7.93
N GLY A 131 17.99 8.04 7.02
CA GLY A 131 18.85 6.96 6.54
C GLY A 131 18.11 5.88 5.72
N ILE A 132 16.99 6.24 5.08
CA ILE A 132 16.16 5.32 4.29
C ILE A 132 15.82 5.92 2.92
N GLY A 133 15.49 5.07 1.94
CA GLY A 133 14.97 5.48 0.64
C GLY A 133 13.45 5.29 0.50
N LEU A 134 12.93 5.63 -0.68
CA LEU A 134 11.53 5.38 -1.04
C LEU A 134 11.19 3.89 -0.96
N GLY A 135 10.05 3.58 -0.34
CA GLY A 135 9.56 2.22 -0.11
C GLY A 135 10.12 1.56 1.16
N GLN A 136 11.00 2.23 1.91
CA GLN A 136 11.65 1.65 3.08
C GLN A 136 11.09 2.22 4.39
N THR A 137 11.33 1.47 5.46
CA THR A 137 10.94 1.80 6.84
C THR A 137 12.20 1.93 7.69
N THR A 138 12.22 2.90 8.61
CA THR A 138 13.32 3.09 9.55
C THR A 138 13.47 1.89 10.48
N GLY A 139 14.70 1.63 10.97
CA GLY A 139 15.00 0.46 11.80
C GLY A 139 14.35 0.46 13.19
N ASP A 140 13.75 1.59 13.60
CA ASP A 140 12.98 1.77 14.84
C ASP A 140 11.45 1.70 14.61
N ASP A 141 11.02 1.28 13.42
CA ASP A 141 9.64 1.19 12.95
C ASP A 141 8.85 2.51 13.10
N ARG A 142 9.54 3.65 13.10
CA ARG A 142 8.91 4.97 13.28
C ARG A 142 8.35 5.52 11.98
N PHE A 143 9.16 5.53 10.91
CA PHE A 143 8.78 6.15 9.64
C PHE A 143 8.87 5.17 8.48
N THR A 144 7.90 5.22 7.57
CA THR A 144 8.00 4.66 6.21
C THR A 144 7.88 5.79 5.21
N MET A 145 8.81 5.85 4.26
CA MET A 145 8.81 6.88 3.21
C MET A 145 8.28 6.27 1.91
N LEU A 146 7.18 6.80 1.36
CA LEU A 146 6.56 6.32 0.13
C LEU A 146 6.37 7.45 -0.89
N PRO A 147 6.49 7.18 -2.20
CA PRO A 147 6.13 8.15 -3.23
C PRO A 147 4.61 8.23 -3.40
N VAL A 148 4.10 9.40 -3.78
CA VAL A 148 2.69 9.59 -4.18
C VAL A 148 2.58 10.55 -5.37
N CYS A 149 1.80 10.15 -6.38
CA CYS A 149 1.68 10.89 -7.65
C CYS A 149 1.25 12.34 -7.50
N CYS A 150 0.23 12.64 -6.70
CA CYS A 150 -0.23 14.01 -6.48
C CYS A 150 -1.04 14.11 -5.19
N LEU A 151 -0.71 15.12 -4.36
CA LEU A 151 -1.46 15.47 -3.15
C LEU A 151 -2.47 16.60 -3.36
N GLY A 152 -2.55 17.17 -4.57
CA GLY A 152 -3.45 18.29 -4.89
C GLY A 152 -3.07 19.62 -4.24
N ALA A 153 -1.85 19.75 -3.72
CA ALA A 153 -1.34 20.93 -3.02
C ALA A 153 -0.30 21.71 -3.86
N CYS A 154 -0.57 21.85 -5.16
CA CYS A 154 0.40 22.41 -6.11
C CYS A 154 0.75 23.89 -5.84
N ASP A 155 -0.10 24.61 -5.11
CA ASP A 155 0.14 25.98 -4.63
C ASP A 155 1.21 26.06 -3.53
N ARG A 156 1.55 24.91 -2.93
CA ARG A 156 2.45 24.75 -1.78
C ARG A 156 3.56 23.73 -2.05
N GLY A 157 3.97 23.58 -3.32
CA GLY A 157 5.07 22.70 -3.71
C GLY A 157 6.43 23.21 -3.21
N PRO A 158 7.37 22.33 -2.80
CA PRO A 158 7.22 20.88 -2.73
C PRO A 158 6.41 20.48 -1.49
N ALA A 159 5.49 19.52 -1.68
CA ALA A 159 4.54 19.10 -0.65
C ALA A 159 4.73 17.63 -0.27
N LEU A 160 4.46 17.32 1.00
CA LEU A 160 4.42 15.96 1.52
C LEU A 160 3.24 15.81 2.49
N MET A 161 2.88 14.58 2.80
CA MET A 161 1.88 14.28 3.82
C MET A 161 2.46 13.29 4.82
N ILE A 162 2.32 13.55 6.11
CA ILE A 162 2.69 12.60 7.16
C ILE A 162 1.39 12.14 7.82
N ASN A 163 1.04 10.87 7.63
CA ASN A 163 -0.29 10.32 7.95
C ASN A 163 -1.41 11.11 7.26
N GLU A 164 -2.18 11.90 8.01
CA GLU A 164 -3.27 12.74 7.49
C GLU A 164 -2.88 14.23 7.40
N ASP A 165 -1.69 14.59 7.87
CA ASP A 165 -1.23 15.98 7.93
C ASP A 165 -0.51 16.38 6.64
N LEU A 166 -1.10 17.33 5.91
CA LEU A 166 -0.51 17.90 4.71
C LEU A 166 0.48 19.02 5.06
N HIS A 167 1.71 18.92 4.56
CA HIS A 167 2.78 19.91 4.73
C HIS A 167 3.23 20.46 3.37
N GLY A 168 3.50 21.76 3.34
CA GLY A 168 3.95 22.46 2.14
C GLY A 168 3.81 23.99 2.27
N PRO A 169 4.73 24.79 1.72
CA PRO A 169 6.02 24.37 1.17
C PRO A 169 6.94 23.85 2.29
N VAL A 170 7.67 22.77 2.02
CA VAL A 170 8.67 22.24 2.96
C VAL A 170 10.05 22.43 2.35
N GLU A 171 10.87 23.26 2.99
CA GLU A 171 12.27 23.43 2.60
C GLU A 171 13.12 22.28 3.16
N PRO A 172 14.18 21.84 2.45
CA PRO A 172 15.09 20.79 2.92
C PRO A 172 15.63 21.02 4.35
N GLY A 173 15.88 22.28 4.72
CA GLY A 173 16.41 22.64 6.05
C GLY A 173 15.41 22.48 7.20
N ASP A 174 14.11 22.41 6.91
CA ASP A 174 13.06 22.30 7.92
C ASP A 174 12.66 20.83 8.20
N VAL A 175 13.19 19.88 7.42
CA VAL A 175 12.81 18.46 7.47
C VAL A 175 13.02 17.86 8.86
N SER A 176 14.19 18.07 9.49
CA SER A 176 14.49 17.51 10.81
C SER A 176 13.48 17.99 11.86
N ALA A 177 13.24 19.31 11.93
CA ALA A 177 12.28 19.92 12.84
C ALA A 177 10.83 19.45 12.58
N LEU A 178 10.47 19.23 11.31
CA LEU A 178 9.17 18.67 10.93
C LEU A 178 9.01 17.23 11.45
N LEU A 179 10.01 16.37 11.26
CA LEU A 179 9.98 14.97 11.67
C LEU A 179 9.98 14.80 13.20
N GLU A 180 10.62 15.69 13.95
CA GLU A 180 10.59 15.71 15.42
C GLU A 180 9.17 15.82 16.01
N ARG A 181 8.22 16.40 15.27
CA ARG A 181 6.81 16.52 15.71
C ARG A 181 6.07 15.17 15.80
N TYR A 182 6.62 14.11 15.21
CA TYR A 182 5.99 12.80 15.06
C TYR A 182 6.76 11.72 15.84
N THR A 183 6.99 11.92 17.15
CA THR A 183 7.70 10.98 18.04
C THR A 183 6.89 9.75 18.42
#